data_AF-A0A938DVW8-F1
#
_entry.id   AF-A0A938DVW8-F1
#
_cell.length_a   1.000
_cell.length_b   1.000
_cell.length_c   1.000
_cell.angle_alpha   90.00
_cell.angle_beta   90.00
_cell.angle_gamma   90.00
#
_symmetry.space_group_name_H-M   'P 1'
#
loop_
_entity.id
_entity.type
_entity.pdbx_description
1 polymer ?
#
loop_
_entity_poly.entity_id
_entity_poly.type
_entity_poly.pdbx_seq_one_letter_code
_entity_poly.pdbx_strand_id
1 'polypeptide(L)'
;MNTSDDLRRQLGRTAAERRSSETPVVSANRPPKGATGDRRRRSERPDHGSTPGHRPARRVPSVTAALRPADHPRPARSSTSRSCAFDRHRIRVGAVVTSPLLAGWDRLARLVPGPNEVAARVLPQGIPLVRDEFLARTGLFRTALDPDATPGDPGLFGPDSVTWSVVGHVSVAIAGLRAALLQTLSVPVPTAVDSTGAFYDDFMGRVGRTGAFVQAQNLGSLDEVHRSARRVRALHRRIRGVGRDGTEFDATDPHQTAWVSVTLTESFLVAAERFGPGRLGRADADAFVRQQSTHAALLDVRVDIDEVFADPDQRAALQAGTLPLQLIEEGELPTTYDQLRATMRAWTDELSVSRLTRALLDGTVRLTHVDGPAHTVGRAFVLATLATIPDDWHELVAPGSNRLVERLAAESVQVPLATLHALIGELPSARAARARAAQVCATAT
;
A
#
# COMPACT_ATOMS: atom_id res chain seq x y z
N MET A 1 40.21 -10.22 16.40
CA MET A 1 39.01 -10.90 16.93
C MET A 1 37.84 -10.51 16.05
N ASN A 2 37.35 -11.45 15.24
CA ASN A 2 36.49 -11.18 14.08
C ASN A 2 35.02 -11.40 14.46
N THR A 3 34.24 -10.33 14.51
CA THR A 3 32.82 -10.26 14.94
C THR A 3 31.83 -10.89 13.95
N SER A 4 32.27 -11.30 12.76
CA SER A 4 31.43 -11.93 11.74
C SER A 4 31.18 -13.42 12.00
N ASP A 5 32.11 -14.11 12.67
CA ASP A 5 31.99 -15.54 12.98
C ASP A 5 31.09 -15.84 14.19
N ASP A 6 30.88 -14.85 15.06
CA ASP A 6 30.07 -15.02 16.28
C ASP A 6 28.56 -14.95 15.95
N LEU A 7 28.19 -14.09 14.99
CA LEU A 7 26.83 -13.99 14.46
C LEU A 7 26.41 -15.26 13.69
N ARG A 8 27.32 -15.90 12.94
CA ARG A 8 27.05 -17.19 12.28
C ARG A 8 26.89 -18.34 13.26
N ARG A 9 27.63 -18.35 14.38
CA ARG A 9 27.49 -19.39 15.42
C ARG A 9 26.23 -19.24 16.26
N GLN A 10 25.75 -18.01 16.48
CA GLN A 10 24.48 -17.77 17.19
C GLN A 10 23.24 -18.13 16.34
N LEU A 11 23.30 -17.97 15.01
CA LEU A 11 22.19 -18.30 14.11
C LEU A 11 22.07 -19.80 13.77
N GLY A 12 23.10 -20.61 14.04
CA GLY A 12 23.12 -22.03 13.69
C GLY A 12 22.49 -23.00 14.70
N ARG A 13 22.14 -22.56 15.92
CA ARG A 13 21.70 -23.46 17.00
C ARG A 13 20.17 -23.59 17.19
N THR A 14 19.36 -22.74 16.58
CA THR A 14 17.91 -22.70 16.85
C THR A 14 17.07 -23.72 16.07
N ALA A 15 17.63 -24.37 15.05
CA ALA A 15 16.90 -25.32 14.20
C ALA A 15 17.01 -26.80 14.66
N ALA A 16 18.02 -27.14 15.48
CA ALA A 16 18.25 -28.52 15.92
C ALA A 16 17.43 -28.88 17.19
N GLU A 17 17.11 -27.91 18.04
CA GLU A 17 16.40 -28.16 19.31
C GLU A 17 14.87 -28.13 19.19
N ARG A 18 14.29 -27.69 18.07
CA ARG A 18 12.83 -27.69 17.85
C ARG A 18 12.26 -28.99 17.26
N ARG A 19 13.09 -29.98 16.91
CA ARG A 19 12.63 -31.26 16.31
C ARG A 19 12.22 -32.34 17.30
N SER A 20 12.25 -32.09 18.61
CA SER A 20 12.01 -33.14 19.63
C SER A 20 10.67 -33.04 20.36
N SER A 21 9.75 -32.18 19.91
CA SER A 21 8.47 -31.98 20.60
C SER A 21 7.36 -31.57 19.63
N GLU A 22 6.95 -32.46 18.72
CA GLU A 22 5.64 -32.36 18.07
C GLU A 22 4.98 -33.74 17.99
N THR A 23 3.80 -33.84 18.61
CA THR A 23 2.84 -34.94 18.49
C THR A 23 2.04 -34.75 17.19
N PRO A 24 1.69 -35.81 16.44
CA PRO A 24 1.12 -35.63 15.11
C PRO A 24 -0.39 -35.36 15.17
N VAL A 25 -0.86 -34.30 14.51
CA VAL A 25 -2.28 -34.08 14.21
C VAL A 25 -2.58 -34.65 12.83
N VAL A 26 -3.51 -35.61 12.81
CA VAL A 26 -3.98 -36.34 11.63
C VAL A 26 -4.85 -35.45 10.75
N SER A 27 -4.56 -35.49 9.45
CA SER A 27 -5.34 -34.96 8.34
C SER A 27 -6.60 -35.81 8.09
N ALA A 28 -7.76 -35.19 7.91
CA ALA A 28 -8.96 -35.88 7.42
C ALA A 28 -9.71 -35.02 6.41
N ASN A 29 -9.85 -35.57 5.20
CA ASN A 29 -10.61 -35.04 4.08
C ASN A 29 -11.79 -36.00 3.79
N ARG A 30 -12.99 -35.43 3.56
CA ARG A 30 -14.26 -36.01 3.04
C ARG A 30 -15.06 -37.07 3.85
N PRO A 31 -16.41 -36.96 3.91
CA PRO A 31 -17.29 -38.03 4.40
C PRO A 31 -17.89 -38.88 3.26
N PRO A 32 -18.24 -40.17 3.51
CA PRO A 32 -19.16 -40.93 2.67
C PRO A 32 -20.57 -41.05 3.28
N LYS A 33 -21.50 -41.47 2.42
CA LYS A 33 -22.96 -41.58 2.61
C LYS A 33 -23.41 -42.72 3.55
N GLY A 34 -24.44 -42.43 4.36
CA GLY A 34 -25.67 -43.24 4.52
C GLY A 34 -25.67 -44.47 5.43
N ALA A 35 -26.42 -44.40 6.55
CA ALA A 35 -27.43 -45.40 6.96
C ALA A 35 -28.20 -44.95 8.23
N THR A 36 -29.52 -44.79 8.05
CA THR A 36 -30.67 -45.05 8.94
C THR A 36 -30.47 -45.39 10.43
N GLY A 37 -31.24 -44.72 11.30
CA GLY A 37 -31.47 -45.12 12.70
C GLY A 37 -32.38 -44.18 13.47
N ASP A 38 -33.70 -44.42 13.36
CA ASP A 38 -34.83 -43.80 14.06
C ASP A 38 -34.75 -43.95 15.60
N ARG A 39 -34.96 -42.86 16.38
CA ARG A 39 -36.10 -42.75 17.33
C ARG A 39 -36.04 -41.58 18.33
N ARG A 40 -37.21 -40.93 18.40
CA ARG A 40 -37.93 -40.35 19.57
C ARG A 40 -37.72 -38.87 19.92
N ARG A 41 -38.71 -38.11 19.43
CA ARG A 41 -39.35 -36.91 20.01
C ARG A 41 -39.59 -37.03 21.53
N ARG A 42 -39.40 -35.91 22.23
CA ARG A 42 -40.41 -35.39 23.18
C ARG A 42 -40.29 -33.86 23.28
N SER A 43 -41.38 -33.21 22.91
CA SER A 43 -41.72 -31.81 23.15
C SER A 43 -42.23 -31.63 24.58
N GLU A 44 -42.00 -30.46 25.19
CA GLU A 44 -43.04 -29.57 25.73
C GLU A 44 -42.43 -28.31 26.39
N ARG A 45 -43.16 -27.20 26.23
CA ARG A 45 -43.00 -25.80 26.70
C ARG A 45 -44.05 -25.57 27.84
N PRO A 46 -44.31 -24.36 28.41
CA PRO A 46 -43.55 -23.10 28.61
C PRO A 46 -43.76 -22.47 30.03
N ASP A 47 -43.46 -21.15 30.14
CA ASP A 47 -43.94 -20.11 31.11
C ASP A 47 -43.12 -19.89 32.42
N HIS A 48 -42.84 -18.68 32.95
CA HIS A 48 -43.42 -17.33 32.84
C HIS A 48 -42.40 -16.17 33.10
N GLY A 49 -42.74 -15.00 32.53
CA GLY A 49 -42.50 -13.58 32.87
C GLY A 49 -41.56 -13.10 33.98
N SER A 50 -40.85 -11.99 33.71
CA SER A 50 -40.92 -10.72 34.45
C SER A 50 -39.94 -9.65 33.92
N THR A 51 -40.47 -8.47 33.59
CA THR A 51 -39.81 -7.13 33.63
C THR A 51 -40.71 -6.24 34.51
N PRO A 52 -40.35 -5.03 35.02
CA PRO A 52 -39.33 -4.10 34.51
C PRO A 52 -38.47 -3.37 35.60
N GLY A 53 -37.44 -2.64 35.16
CA GLY A 53 -36.65 -1.76 36.04
C GLY A 53 -35.96 -0.64 35.27
N HIS A 54 -36.68 0.46 35.05
CA HIS A 54 -36.16 1.75 34.56
C HIS A 54 -35.67 2.58 35.75
N ARG A 55 -34.46 3.16 35.70
CA ARG A 55 -34.07 4.41 36.39
C ARG A 55 -32.74 4.97 35.82
N PRO A 56 -32.45 6.28 35.98
CA PRO A 56 -32.04 7.11 34.85
C PRO A 56 -30.59 7.63 34.92
N ALA A 57 -30.23 8.33 33.84
CA ALA A 57 -28.99 9.03 33.54
C ALA A 57 -28.38 9.84 34.70
N ARG A 58 -27.06 9.71 34.86
CA ARG A 58 -26.21 10.66 35.58
C ARG A 58 -25.51 11.58 34.59
N ARG A 59 -25.89 12.86 34.61
CA ARG A 59 -25.09 13.99 34.12
C ARG A 59 -23.97 14.29 35.13
N VAL A 60 -22.76 14.53 34.63
CA VAL A 60 -21.64 15.14 35.36
C VAL A 60 -20.99 16.17 34.42
N PRO A 61 -20.54 17.34 34.92
CA PRO A 61 -20.60 18.60 34.17
C PRO A 61 -19.35 18.95 33.35
N SER A 62 -19.60 19.79 32.36
CA SER A 62 -18.65 20.56 31.54
C SER A 62 -17.77 21.49 32.39
N VAL A 63 -16.45 21.40 32.19
CA VAL A 63 -15.49 22.42 32.63
C VAL A 63 -14.81 23.00 31.39
N THR A 64 -15.20 24.23 31.07
CA THR A 64 -14.53 25.10 30.10
C THR A 64 -13.53 25.95 30.89
N ALA A 65 -12.24 25.84 30.59
CA ALA A 65 -11.24 26.76 31.11
C ALA A 65 -10.28 27.16 29.98
N ALA A 66 -10.47 28.40 29.53
CA ALA A 66 -9.58 29.09 28.61
C ALA A 66 -8.30 29.50 29.35
N LEU A 67 -7.14 29.26 28.73
CA LEU A 67 -5.87 29.85 29.17
C LEU A 67 -5.29 30.66 28.01
N ARG A 68 -5.20 31.98 28.24
CA ARG A 68 -4.43 32.95 27.45
C ARG A 68 -3.02 33.11 28.06
N PRO A 69 -2.02 33.55 27.26
CA PRO A 69 -0.61 33.48 27.61
C PRO A 69 -0.15 34.66 28.49
N ALA A 70 0.90 34.44 29.29
CA ALA A 70 1.57 35.44 30.11
C ALA A 70 2.85 35.97 29.43
N ASP A 71 3.06 37.28 29.53
CA ASP A 71 4.17 38.07 28.99
C ASP A 71 5.43 38.11 29.90
N HIS A 72 6.60 38.06 29.23
CA HIS A 72 7.88 38.79 29.45
C HIS A 72 8.71 38.62 30.76
N PRO A 73 10.08 38.66 30.71
CA PRO A 73 10.86 39.85 30.28
C PRO A 73 12.18 39.64 29.49
N ARG A 74 12.59 40.70 28.78
CA ARG A 74 13.90 40.91 28.14
C ARG A 74 15.00 41.22 29.18
N PRO A 75 16.27 40.97 28.85
CA PRO A 75 17.37 41.79 29.37
C PRO A 75 18.23 42.47 28.28
N ALA A 76 19.07 43.38 28.77
CA ALA A 76 19.59 44.58 28.15
C ALA A 76 20.85 44.42 27.26
N ARG A 77 21.15 45.50 26.53
CA ARG A 77 22.39 45.74 25.77
C ARG A 77 23.54 46.18 26.69
N SER A 78 24.78 45.73 26.41
CA SER A 78 26.01 46.50 26.66
C SER A 78 27.21 46.05 25.80
N SER A 79 27.75 47.03 25.06
CA SER A 79 29.13 47.34 24.60
C SER A 79 30.24 46.28 24.42
N THR A 80 30.72 46.21 23.18
CA THR A 80 32.13 46.22 22.67
C THR A 80 33.29 45.59 23.46
N SER A 81 33.97 44.61 22.84
CA SER A 81 35.44 44.54 22.78
C SER A 81 35.89 43.84 21.48
N ARG A 82 37.11 44.16 21.03
CA ARG A 82 37.66 43.89 19.69
C ARG A 82 38.35 42.52 19.58
N SER A 83 38.27 41.95 18.37
CA SER A 83 39.33 41.22 17.66
C SER A 83 39.85 39.88 18.21
N CYS A 84 39.51 38.79 17.51
CA CYS A 84 40.49 38.08 16.68
C CYS A 84 39.77 37.26 15.59
N ALA A 85 40.31 37.34 14.38
CA ALA A 85 39.72 36.83 13.14
C ALA A 85 39.78 35.30 13.04
N PHE A 86 38.69 34.70 12.57
CA PHE A 86 38.72 33.42 11.87
C PHE A 86 37.84 33.53 10.63
N ASP A 87 38.50 33.40 9.49
CA ASP A 87 37.98 33.60 8.15
C ASP A 87 36.86 32.59 7.85
N ARG A 88 35.64 33.07 7.64
CA ARG A 88 34.53 32.28 7.09
C ARG A 88 34.28 32.79 5.67
N HIS A 89 34.74 32.03 4.70
CA HIS A 89 34.22 32.10 3.34
C HIS A 89 32.70 31.91 3.36
N ARG A 90 31.97 33.02 3.23
CA ARG A 90 30.56 33.02 2.85
C ARG A 90 30.48 32.60 1.38
N ILE A 91 30.11 31.35 1.14
CA ILE A 91 29.58 30.94 -0.16
C ILE A 91 28.23 31.67 -0.31
N ARG A 92 28.18 32.66 -1.22
CA ARG A 92 26.92 33.19 -1.73
C ARG A 92 26.25 32.03 -2.48
N VAL A 93 25.14 31.52 -1.95
CA VAL A 93 24.21 30.68 -2.71
C VAL A 93 23.65 31.59 -3.79
N GLY A 94 24.18 31.48 -5.00
CA GLY A 94 23.63 32.14 -6.17
C GLY A 94 22.20 31.67 -6.37
N ALA A 95 21.29 32.60 -6.63
CA ALA A 95 19.95 32.28 -7.08
C ALA A 95 20.06 31.28 -8.24
N VAL A 96 19.41 30.12 -8.10
CA VAL A 96 19.22 29.17 -9.20
C VAL A 96 18.39 29.90 -10.24
N VAL A 97 19.06 30.47 -11.25
CA VAL A 97 18.41 30.95 -12.45
C VAL A 97 17.90 29.70 -13.16
N THR A 98 16.64 29.35 -12.95
CA THR A 98 15.94 28.38 -13.79
C THR A 98 15.92 28.98 -15.19
N SER A 99 16.80 28.50 -16.07
CA SER A 99 16.90 28.99 -17.44
C SER A 99 15.53 28.84 -18.13
N PRO A 100 14.96 29.90 -18.74
CA PRO A 100 13.69 29.83 -19.47
C PRO A 100 13.68 28.77 -20.57
N LEU A 101 14.86 28.40 -21.08
CA LEU A 101 15.04 27.35 -22.08
C LEU A 101 14.67 25.96 -21.55
N LEU A 102 15.04 25.60 -20.31
CA LEU A 102 14.71 24.28 -19.73
C LEU A 102 13.22 24.17 -19.38
N ALA A 103 12.58 25.26 -18.93
CA ALA A 103 11.14 25.32 -18.73
C ALA A 103 10.34 25.28 -20.06
N GLY A 104 10.99 25.56 -21.19
CA GLY A 104 10.46 25.38 -22.54
C GLY A 104 10.56 23.93 -23.02
N TRP A 105 11.68 23.25 -22.73
CA TRP A 105 11.88 21.84 -23.02
C TRP A 105 10.87 20.93 -22.31
N ASP A 106 10.53 21.21 -21.06
CA ASP A 106 9.48 20.48 -20.32
C ASP A 106 8.08 20.64 -20.93
N ARG A 107 7.83 21.71 -21.69
CA ARG A 107 6.58 21.92 -22.42
C ARG A 107 6.60 21.26 -23.81
N LEU A 108 7.75 21.29 -24.48
CA LEU A 108 7.95 20.61 -25.77
C LEU A 108 8.02 19.08 -25.64
N ALA A 109 8.63 18.55 -24.58
CA ALA A 109 8.66 17.12 -24.28
C ALA A 109 7.27 16.55 -24.00
N ARG A 110 6.30 17.38 -23.57
CA ARG A 110 4.89 17.01 -23.44
C ARG A 110 4.11 17.02 -24.75
N LEU A 111 4.65 17.60 -25.83
CA LEU A 111 4.03 17.63 -27.15
C LEU A 111 4.40 16.41 -28.00
N VAL A 112 5.49 15.72 -27.68
CA VAL A 112 5.90 14.47 -28.34
C VAL A 112 5.41 13.31 -27.49
N PRO A 113 4.58 12.39 -28.03
CA PRO A 113 4.10 11.24 -27.27
C PRO A 113 5.29 10.45 -26.71
N GLY A 114 5.26 10.19 -25.40
CA GLY A 114 6.27 9.34 -24.77
C GLY A 114 6.25 7.93 -25.36
N PRO A 115 7.33 7.15 -25.21
CA PRO A 115 7.40 5.77 -25.71
C PRO A 115 6.22 4.90 -25.26
N ASN A 116 5.72 5.13 -24.03
CA ASN A 116 4.55 4.45 -23.48
C ASN A 116 3.26 4.78 -24.25
N GLU A 117 3.05 6.05 -24.62
CA GLU A 117 1.85 6.46 -25.37
C GLU A 117 1.87 5.93 -26.81
N VAL A 118 3.04 5.88 -27.45
CA VAL A 118 3.19 5.31 -28.80
C VAL A 118 2.95 3.79 -28.76
N ALA A 119 3.56 3.09 -27.81
CA ALA A 119 3.36 1.65 -27.60
C ALA A 119 1.88 1.30 -27.37
N ALA A 120 1.21 2.04 -26.47
CA ALA A 120 -0.22 1.87 -26.17
C ALA A 120 -1.12 2.08 -27.40
N ARG A 121 -0.76 3.02 -28.29
CA ARG A 121 -1.53 3.29 -29.52
C ARG A 121 -1.32 2.24 -30.61
N VAL A 122 -0.13 1.66 -30.72
CA VAL A 122 0.22 0.72 -31.80
C VAL A 122 -0.17 -0.73 -31.48
N LEU A 123 -0.05 -1.16 -30.21
CA LEU A 123 -0.38 -2.52 -29.77
C LEU A 123 -1.21 -2.51 -28.47
N PRO A 124 -2.45 -1.97 -28.49
CA PRO A 124 -3.25 -1.78 -27.27
C PRO A 124 -3.57 -3.08 -26.52
N GLN A 125 -3.60 -4.22 -27.22
CA GLN A 125 -3.92 -5.54 -26.68
C GLN A 125 -2.69 -6.43 -26.45
N GLY A 126 -1.48 -5.91 -26.68
CA GLY A 126 -0.25 -6.68 -26.65
C GLY A 126 -0.13 -7.69 -27.81
N ILE A 127 0.86 -8.58 -27.71
CA ILE A 127 1.07 -9.69 -28.67
C ILE A 127 0.72 -11.00 -27.96
N PRO A 128 -0.43 -11.65 -28.24
CA PRO A 128 -0.95 -12.76 -27.44
C PRO A 128 0.04 -13.90 -27.18
N LEU A 129 0.70 -14.41 -28.23
CA LEU A 129 1.65 -15.52 -28.10
C LEU A 129 2.88 -15.14 -27.25
N VAL A 130 3.40 -13.92 -27.44
CA VAL A 130 4.57 -13.43 -26.68
C VAL A 130 4.19 -13.13 -25.24
N ARG A 131 2.98 -12.61 -25.01
CA ARG A 131 2.43 -12.35 -23.69
C ARG A 131 2.29 -13.62 -22.87
N ASP A 132 1.63 -14.64 -23.42
CA ASP A 132 1.31 -15.84 -22.65
C ASP A 132 2.60 -16.60 -22.28
N GLU A 133 3.57 -16.67 -23.20
CA GLU A 133 4.89 -17.22 -22.93
C GLU A 133 5.68 -16.38 -21.91
N PHE A 134 5.64 -15.05 -22.02
CA PHE A 134 6.30 -14.15 -21.07
C PHE A 134 5.74 -14.29 -19.65
N LEU A 135 4.41 -14.30 -19.50
CA LEU A 135 3.74 -14.44 -18.21
C LEU A 135 3.99 -15.82 -17.60
N ALA A 136 3.97 -16.88 -18.41
CA ALA A 136 4.27 -18.24 -17.96
C ALA A 136 5.71 -18.38 -17.44
N ARG A 137 6.68 -17.76 -18.14
CA ARG A 137 8.10 -17.82 -17.75
C ARG A 137 8.45 -16.96 -16.56
N THR A 138 7.85 -15.78 -16.43
CA THR A 138 8.25 -14.79 -15.41
C THR A 138 7.39 -14.84 -14.15
N GLY A 139 6.14 -15.29 -14.25
CA GLY A 139 5.15 -15.22 -13.16
C GLY A 139 4.79 -13.79 -12.74
N LEU A 140 5.35 -12.77 -13.40
CA LEU A 140 5.07 -11.35 -13.14
C LEU A 140 3.63 -11.03 -13.54
N PHE A 141 2.97 -10.18 -12.76
CA PHE A 141 1.61 -9.71 -13.00
C PHE A 141 0.55 -10.82 -13.13
N ARG A 142 0.79 -12.00 -12.55
CA ARG A 142 -0.22 -13.06 -12.48
C ARG A 142 -1.49 -12.52 -11.83
N THR A 143 -2.63 -12.79 -12.47
CA THR A 143 -3.93 -12.44 -11.91
C THR A 143 -4.26 -13.35 -10.74
N ALA A 144 -4.75 -12.75 -9.66
CA ALA A 144 -5.40 -13.44 -8.55
C ALA A 144 -6.94 -13.40 -8.65
N LEU A 145 -7.46 -12.67 -9.65
CA LEU A 145 -8.89 -12.52 -9.89
C LEU A 145 -9.42 -13.66 -10.72
N ASP A 146 -10.66 -14.05 -10.39
CA ASP A 146 -11.44 -15.01 -11.15
C ASP A 146 -12.30 -14.25 -12.18
N PRO A 147 -12.09 -14.44 -13.50
CA PRO A 147 -12.88 -13.77 -14.54
C PRO A 147 -14.35 -14.19 -14.54
N ASP A 148 -14.69 -15.32 -13.91
CA ASP A 148 -16.06 -15.85 -13.87
C ASP A 148 -16.73 -15.65 -12.50
N ALA A 149 -16.01 -15.11 -11.52
CA ALA A 149 -16.59 -14.79 -10.22
C ALA A 149 -17.62 -13.67 -10.36
N THR A 150 -18.83 -13.88 -9.84
CA THR A 150 -19.93 -12.90 -9.84
C THR A 150 -20.12 -12.23 -11.22
N PRO A 151 -20.59 -12.97 -12.25
CA PRO A 151 -20.68 -12.49 -13.61
C PRO A 151 -21.33 -11.11 -13.71
N GLY A 152 -20.64 -10.19 -14.37
CA GLY A 152 -21.13 -8.83 -14.58
C GLY A 152 -20.93 -7.83 -13.46
N ASP A 153 -20.36 -8.25 -12.33
CA ASP A 153 -20.07 -7.34 -11.22
C ASP A 153 -18.84 -6.46 -11.52
N PRO A 154 -19.00 -5.12 -11.60
CA PRO A 154 -17.89 -4.20 -11.87
C PRO A 154 -17.01 -3.95 -10.63
N GLY A 155 -17.34 -4.50 -9.47
CA GLY A 155 -16.68 -4.22 -8.21
C GLY A 155 -17.08 -2.86 -7.63
N LEU A 156 -16.16 -2.25 -6.89
CA LEU A 156 -16.43 -0.97 -6.23
C LEU A 156 -16.57 0.21 -7.19
N PHE A 157 -15.74 0.27 -8.24
CA PHE A 157 -15.65 1.47 -9.10
C PHE A 157 -15.81 1.22 -10.60
N GLY A 158 -15.61 -0.02 -11.07
CA GLY A 158 -15.83 -0.38 -12.47
C GLY A 158 -14.81 0.14 -13.49
N PRO A 159 -14.98 -0.25 -14.77
CA PRO A 159 -13.98 -0.09 -15.83
C PRO A 159 -13.64 1.33 -16.23
N ASP A 160 -14.57 2.26 -16.04
CA ASP A 160 -14.39 3.68 -16.38
C ASP A 160 -13.77 4.50 -15.23
N SER A 161 -13.45 3.85 -14.12
CA SER A 161 -12.86 4.51 -12.96
C SER A 161 -11.37 4.83 -13.15
N VAL A 162 -10.94 5.91 -12.49
CA VAL A 162 -9.53 6.29 -12.41
C VAL A 162 -8.71 5.18 -11.72
N THR A 163 -9.27 4.51 -10.70
CA THR A 163 -8.63 3.33 -10.07
C THR A 163 -8.29 2.24 -11.07
N TRP A 164 -9.22 1.85 -11.97
CA TRP A 164 -8.92 0.82 -12.97
C TRP A 164 -7.85 1.27 -13.96
N SER A 165 -7.89 2.54 -14.39
CA SER A 165 -6.88 3.13 -15.28
C SER A 165 -5.48 3.09 -14.65
N VAL A 166 -5.35 3.51 -13.39
CA VAL A 166 -4.06 3.61 -12.68
C VAL A 166 -3.52 2.23 -12.26
N VAL A 167 -4.36 1.40 -11.64
CA VAL A 167 -3.94 0.10 -11.07
C VAL A 167 -3.82 -0.98 -12.15
N GLY A 168 -4.55 -0.85 -13.26
CA GLY A 168 -4.47 -1.74 -14.42
C GLY A 168 -3.23 -1.53 -15.30
N HIS A 169 -2.40 -0.52 -15.01
CA HIS A 169 -1.20 -0.19 -15.78
C HIS A 169 0.06 -0.83 -15.19
N VAL A 170 1.04 -1.17 -16.03
CA VAL A 170 2.31 -1.83 -15.63
C VAL A 170 3.13 -1.03 -14.60
N SER A 171 2.93 0.28 -14.53
CA SER A 171 3.56 1.18 -13.55
C SER A 171 3.16 0.87 -12.10
N VAL A 172 2.09 0.09 -11.89
CA VAL A 172 1.64 -0.40 -10.57
C VAL A 172 2.75 -1.14 -9.81
N ALA A 173 3.69 -1.79 -10.52
CA ALA A 173 4.83 -2.45 -9.90
C ALA A 173 5.79 -1.47 -9.21
N ILE A 174 6.05 -0.32 -9.85
CA ILE A 174 6.87 0.75 -9.27
C ILE A 174 6.13 1.39 -8.10
N ALA A 175 4.81 1.61 -8.21
CA ALA A 175 4.00 2.09 -7.11
C ALA A 175 4.10 1.17 -5.88
N GLY A 176 3.99 -0.14 -6.07
CA GLY A 176 4.10 -1.12 -4.99
C GLY A 176 5.49 -1.11 -4.34
N LEU A 177 6.56 -1.04 -5.12
CA LEU A 177 7.93 -0.95 -4.59
C LEU A 177 8.15 0.36 -3.81
N ARG A 178 7.67 1.48 -4.34
CA ARG A 178 7.74 2.79 -3.69
C ARG A 178 6.99 2.79 -2.36
N ALA A 179 5.76 2.27 -2.37
CA ALA A 179 4.94 2.15 -1.17
C ALA A 179 5.63 1.28 -0.12
N ALA A 180 6.21 0.14 -0.52
CA ALA A 180 6.96 -0.72 0.38
C ALA A 180 8.14 0.00 1.05
N LEU A 181 8.92 0.78 0.29
CA LEU A 181 10.02 1.58 0.86
C LEU A 181 9.49 2.62 1.84
N LEU A 182 8.47 3.39 1.46
CA LEU A 182 7.91 4.42 2.32
C LEU A 182 7.32 3.84 3.60
N GLN A 183 6.57 2.75 3.50
CA GLN A 183 5.87 2.14 4.63
C GLN A 183 6.82 1.71 5.76
N THR A 184 8.07 1.36 5.42
CA THR A 184 9.09 1.00 6.43
C THR A 184 9.52 2.18 7.32
N LEU A 185 9.27 3.44 6.91
CA LEU A 185 9.65 4.63 7.69
C LEU A 185 8.76 4.86 8.92
N SER A 186 7.63 4.15 9.04
CA SER A 186 6.87 4.04 10.28
C SER A 186 7.36 2.81 11.06
N VAL A 187 8.13 2.99 12.14
CA VAL A 187 8.78 1.90 12.90
C VAL A 187 7.85 0.77 13.39
N PRO A 188 6.58 1.01 13.75
CA PRO A 188 5.63 -0.06 14.05
C PRO A 188 5.38 -1.03 12.88
N VAL A 189 5.38 -0.55 11.64
CA VAL A 189 5.10 -1.37 10.44
C VAL A 189 6.14 -2.48 10.19
N PRO A 190 7.45 -2.19 10.07
CA PRO A 190 8.46 -3.23 9.92
C PRO A 190 8.53 -4.15 11.14
N THR A 191 8.24 -3.64 12.34
CA THR A 191 8.16 -4.47 13.57
C THR A 191 7.05 -5.50 13.48
N ALA A 192 5.85 -5.08 13.04
CA ALA A 192 4.72 -5.97 12.78
C ALA A 192 5.02 -6.99 11.68
N VAL A 193 5.82 -6.62 10.67
CA VAL A 193 6.24 -7.53 9.61
C VAL A 193 7.26 -8.56 10.14
N ASP A 194 8.27 -8.14 10.90
CA ASP A 194 9.27 -9.02 11.53
C ASP A 194 8.61 -10.07 12.43
N SER A 195 7.58 -9.68 13.19
CA SER A 195 6.89 -10.59 14.12
C SER A 195 6.21 -11.77 13.43
N THR A 196 6.00 -11.71 12.11
CA THR A 196 5.39 -12.81 11.34
C THR A 196 6.42 -13.83 10.83
N GLY A 197 7.72 -13.51 10.84
CA GLY A 197 8.80 -14.33 10.23
C GLY A 197 8.75 -14.41 8.69
N ALA A 198 7.60 -14.11 8.08
CA ALA A 198 7.35 -14.30 6.65
C ALA A 198 8.26 -13.47 5.72
N PHE A 199 8.87 -12.39 6.22
CA PHE A 199 9.76 -11.56 5.40
C PHE A 199 11.04 -12.31 5.02
N TYR A 200 11.62 -13.09 5.95
CA TYR A 200 12.87 -13.79 5.71
C TYR A 200 12.66 -15.15 5.04
N ASP A 201 11.57 -15.82 5.38
CA ASP A 201 11.31 -17.20 4.92
C ASP A 201 10.57 -17.25 3.57
N ASP A 202 9.78 -16.23 3.21
CA ASP A 202 8.92 -16.21 2.02
C ASP A 202 8.67 -14.79 1.46
N PHE A 203 9.75 -14.10 1.08
CA PHE A 203 9.65 -12.74 0.53
C PHE A 203 8.79 -12.66 -0.74
N MET A 204 9.03 -13.54 -1.72
CA MET A 204 8.32 -13.52 -3.00
C MET A 204 6.84 -13.92 -2.83
N GLY A 205 6.51 -14.85 -1.94
CA GLY A 205 5.13 -15.16 -1.61
C GLY A 205 4.43 -14.00 -0.89
N ARG A 206 5.13 -13.22 -0.04
CA ARG A 206 4.60 -11.99 0.56
C ARG A 206 4.27 -10.93 -0.49
N VAL A 207 5.16 -10.71 -1.46
CA VAL A 207 4.91 -9.80 -2.58
C VAL A 207 3.68 -10.26 -3.38
N GLY A 208 3.58 -11.55 -3.69
CA GLY A 208 2.42 -12.13 -4.39
C GLY A 208 1.10 -11.96 -3.63
N ARG A 209 1.09 -12.19 -2.31
CA ARG A 209 -0.12 -12.00 -1.46
C ARG A 209 -0.56 -10.54 -1.40
N THR A 210 0.37 -9.61 -1.33
CA THR A 210 0.07 -8.16 -1.34
C THR A 210 -0.47 -7.74 -2.71
N GLY A 211 0.14 -8.23 -3.80
CA GLY A 211 -0.36 -8.01 -5.15
C GLY A 211 -1.78 -8.54 -5.35
N ALA A 212 -2.09 -9.74 -4.84
CA ALA A 212 -3.43 -10.31 -4.87
C ALA A 212 -4.45 -9.45 -4.09
N PHE A 213 -4.06 -8.92 -2.93
CA PHE A 213 -4.89 -7.98 -2.17
C PHE A 213 -5.18 -6.71 -2.97
N VAL A 214 -4.15 -6.09 -3.55
CA VAL A 214 -4.30 -4.87 -4.38
C VAL A 214 -5.22 -5.14 -5.58
N GLN A 215 -5.03 -6.27 -6.28
CA GLN A 215 -5.91 -6.65 -7.39
C GLN A 215 -7.36 -6.82 -6.93
N ALA A 216 -7.60 -7.58 -5.86
CA ALA A 216 -8.95 -7.82 -5.35
C ALA A 216 -9.66 -6.54 -4.92
N GLN A 217 -8.98 -5.65 -4.20
CA GLN A 217 -9.58 -4.38 -3.78
C GLN A 217 -9.92 -3.48 -4.98
N ASN A 218 -8.99 -3.28 -5.90
CA ASN A 218 -9.12 -2.24 -6.92
C ASN A 218 -9.86 -2.71 -8.18
N LEU A 219 -9.77 -4.01 -8.51
CA LEU A 219 -10.22 -4.59 -9.77
C LEU A 219 -11.14 -5.81 -9.56
N GLY A 220 -11.32 -6.32 -8.34
CA GLY A 220 -12.17 -7.48 -8.05
C GLY A 220 -13.66 -7.17 -8.08
N SER A 221 -14.49 -8.21 -8.14
CA SER A 221 -15.93 -8.13 -7.85
C SER A 221 -16.18 -7.72 -6.40
N LEU A 222 -17.41 -7.32 -6.04
CA LEU A 222 -17.74 -7.00 -4.64
C LEU A 222 -17.49 -8.20 -3.70
N ASP A 223 -17.76 -9.42 -4.16
CA ASP A 223 -17.45 -10.64 -3.40
C ASP A 223 -15.94 -10.83 -3.18
N GLU A 224 -15.11 -10.60 -4.20
CA GLU A 224 -13.65 -10.66 -4.06
C GLU A 224 -13.11 -9.56 -3.14
N VAL A 225 -13.65 -8.34 -3.23
CA VAL A 225 -13.34 -7.23 -2.32
C VAL A 225 -13.67 -7.62 -0.87
N HIS A 226 -14.88 -8.15 -0.64
CA HIS A 226 -15.36 -8.55 0.68
C HIS A 226 -14.50 -9.66 1.28
N ARG A 227 -14.26 -10.75 0.54
CA ARG A 227 -13.42 -11.87 0.97
C ARG A 227 -12.00 -11.43 1.27
N SER A 228 -11.44 -10.55 0.43
CA SER A 228 -10.11 -9.98 0.62
C SER A 228 -10.03 -9.15 1.91
N ALA A 229 -10.98 -8.22 2.12
CA ALA A 229 -11.05 -7.38 3.32
C ALA A 229 -11.23 -8.23 4.59
N ARG A 230 -12.16 -9.19 4.59
CA ARG A 230 -12.38 -10.14 5.71
C ARG A 230 -11.09 -10.88 6.08
N ARG A 231 -10.37 -11.39 5.08
CA ARG A 231 -9.11 -12.13 5.29
C ARG A 231 -8.04 -11.26 5.90
N VAL A 232 -7.82 -10.06 5.36
CA VAL A 232 -6.79 -9.13 5.88
C VAL A 232 -7.13 -8.70 7.30
N ARG A 233 -8.38 -8.33 7.58
CA ARG A 233 -8.81 -7.98 8.95
C ARG A 233 -8.63 -9.13 9.94
N ALA A 234 -8.94 -10.36 9.53
CA ALA A 234 -8.71 -11.53 10.38
C ALA A 234 -7.23 -11.75 10.70
N LEU A 235 -6.33 -11.46 9.75
CA LEU A 235 -4.89 -11.50 9.96
C LEU A 235 -4.42 -10.35 10.86
N HIS A 236 -4.82 -9.11 10.57
CA HIS A 236 -4.39 -7.92 11.31
C HIS A 236 -4.77 -7.98 12.79
N ARG A 237 -5.95 -8.53 13.13
CA ARG A 237 -6.35 -8.77 14.54
C ARG A 237 -5.37 -9.63 15.34
N ARG A 238 -4.52 -10.42 14.67
CA ARG A 238 -3.52 -11.29 15.29
C ARG A 238 -2.11 -10.68 15.28
N ILE A 239 -1.88 -9.63 14.50
CA ILE A 239 -0.57 -8.98 14.36
C ILE A 239 -0.55 -7.76 15.27
N ARG A 240 -0.26 -8.01 16.54
CA ARG A 240 -0.08 -6.97 17.57
C ARG A 240 0.82 -7.49 18.68
N GLY A 241 1.55 -6.59 19.34
CA GLY A 241 2.44 -6.95 20.43
C GLY A 241 3.59 -5.96 20.58
N VAL A 242 4.71 -6.47 21.09
CA VAL A 242 5.92 -5.69 21.34
C VAL A 242 7.10 -6.37 20.63
N GLY A 243 7.83 -5.60 19.82
CA GLY A 243 9.03 -6.04 19.12
C GLY A 243 10.21 -6.29 20.06
N ARG A 244 11.28 -6.89 19.52
CA ARG A 244 12.50 -7.20 20.29
C ARG A 244 13.22 -5.96 20.84
N ASP A 245 13.01 -4.83 20.20
CA ASP A 245 13.56 -3.53 20.58
C ASP A 245 12.62 -2.72 21.49
N GLY A 246 11.50 -3.32 21.94
CA GLY A 246 10.50 -2.67 22.79
C GLY A 246 9.45 -1.86 22.02
N THR A 247 9.51 -1.81 20.69
CA THR A 247 8.52 -1.12 19.87
C THR A 247 7.15 -1.81 19.97
N GLU A 248 6.13 -1.10 20.45
CA GLU A 248 4.75 -1.58 20.37
C GLU A 248 4.23 -1.49 18.93
N PHE A 249 3.45 -2.48 18.51
CA PHE A 249 2.80 -2.48 17.21
C PHE A 249 1.41 -3.10 17.30
N ASP A 250 0.49 -2.56 16.51
CA ASP A 250 -0.83 -3.13 16.29
C ASP A 250 -1.25 -2.89 14.83
N ALA A 251 -1.46 -3.94 14.05
CA ALA A 251 -1.88 -3.84 12.66
C ALA A 251 -3.36 -3.41 12.50
N THR A 252 -4.09 -3.25 13.61
CA THR A 252 -5.43 -2.68 13.66
C THR A 252 -5.45 -1.21 14.09
N ASP A 253 -4.28 -0.61 14.37
CA ASP A 253 -4.15 0.82 14.64
C ASP A 253 -4.66 1.65 13.44
N PRO A 254 -5.67 2.53 13.65
CA PRO A 254 -6.14 3.48 12.65
C PRO A 254 -5.04 4.30 11.97
N HIS A 255 -4.07 4.78 12.76
CA HIS A 255 -2.96 5.61 12.26
C HIS A 255 -2.05 4.81 11.32
N GLN A 256 -1.73 3.56 11.68
CA GLN A 256 -0.92 2.69 10.82
C GLN A 256 -1.67 2.26 9.56
N THR A 257 -2.99 2.06 9.67
CA THR A 257 -3.86 1.78 8.52
C THR A 257 -3.87 2.98 7.55
N ALA A 258 -4.02 4.20 8.08
CA ALA A 258 -3.94 5.43 7.30
C ALA A 258 -2.56 5.59 6.65
N TRP A 259 -1.47 5.42 7.41
CA TRP A 259 -0.09 5.48 6.91
C TRP A 259 0.15 4.56 5.70
N VAL A 260 -0.20 3.28 5.83
CA VAL A 260 -0.02 2.29 4.76
C VAL A 260 -0.87 2.63 3.54
N SER A 261 -2.12 3.07 3.74
CA SER A 261 -3.02 3.45 2.66
C SER A 261 -2.57 4.70 1.91
N VAL A 262 -2.23 5.76 2.65
CA VAL A 262 -1.86 7.07 2.10
C VAL A 262 -0.55 6.97 1.32
N THR A 263 0.45 6.28 1.87
CA THR A 263 1.73 6.06 1.15
C THR A 263 1.55 5.21 -0.10
N LEU A 264 0.63 4.24 -0.10
CA LEU A 264 0.30 3.46 -1.29
C LEU A 264 -0.43 4.31 -2.34
N THR A 265 -1.43 5.08 -1.91
CA THR A 265 -2.21 5.99 -2.77
C THR A 265 -1.31 7.02 -3.45
N GLU A 266 -0.44 7.67 -2.68
CA GLU A 266 0.51 8.63 -3.23
C GLU A 266 1.54 7.96 -4.15
N SER A 267 1.96 6.74 -3.85
CA SER A 267 2.83 5.96 -4.74
C SER A 267 2.17 5.62 -6.08
N PHE A 268 0.88 5.30 -6.10
CA PHE A 268 0.15 5.07 -7.34
C PHE A 268 0.12 6.33 -8.21
N LEU A 269 -0.22 7.49 -7.63
CA LEU A 269 -0.26 8.75 -8.36
C LEU A 269 1.11 9.13 -8.91
N VAL A 270 2.16 9.03 -8.11
CA VAL A 270 3.54 9.33 -8.53
C VAL A 270 4.00 8.39 -9.63
N ALA A 271 3.73 7.08 -9.51
CA ALA A 271 4.11 6.12 -10.53
C ALA A 271 3.30 6.28 -11.82
N ALA A 272 2.01 6.62 -11.74
CA ALA A 272 1.18 6.90 -12.90
C ALA A 272 1.66 8.14 -13.66
N GLU A 273 1.96 9.23 -12.93
CA GLU A 273 2.52 10.45 -13.50
C GLU A 273 3.88 10.20 -14.15
N ARG A 274 4.77 9.50 -13.43
CA ARG A 274 6.16 9.37 -13.87
C ARG A 274 6.36 8.27 -14.91
N PHE A 275 5.68 7.14 -14.79
CA PHE A 275 5.98 5.90 -15.52
C PHE A 275 4.76 5.28 -16.20
N GLY A 276 3.59 5.90 -16.08
CA GLY A 276 2.32 5.34 -16.48
C GLY A 276 1.57 6.20 -17.48
N PRO A 277 0.22 6.26 -17.39
CA PRO A 277 -0.63 7.00 -18.32
C PRO A 277 -0.49 8.53 -18.23
N GLY A 278 0.39 9.03 -17.36
CA GLY A 278 0.67 10.45 -17.19
C GLY A 278 -0.05 11.05 -15.99
N ARG A 279 0.18 12.36 -15.81
CA ARG A 279 -0.38 13.10 -14.67
C ARG A 279 -1.89 13.25 -14.82
N LEU A 280 -2.62 12.79 -13.81
CA LEU A 280 -4.07 12.95 -13.76
C LEU A 280 -4.47 14.43 -13.66
N GLY A 281 -5.64 14.75 -14.22
CA GLY A 281 -6.32 16.00 -13.92
C GLY A 281 -6.68 16.09 -12.44
N ARG A 282 -6.87 17.30 -11.92
CA ARG A 282 -7.13 17.48 -10.48
C ARG A 282 -8.37 16.74 -9.99
N ALA A 283 -9.46 16.76 -10.77
CA ALA A 283 -10.69 16.05 -10.44
C ALA A 283 -10.48 14.53 -10.38
N ASP A 284 -9.73 13.97 -11.33
CA ASP A 284 -9.41 12.54 -11.37
C ASP A 284 -8.49 12.12 -10.23
N ALA A 285 -7.52 12.98 -9.87
CA ALA A 285 -6.66 12.75 -8.72
C ALA A 285 -7.47 12.77 -7.41
N ASP A 286 -8.40 13.71 -7.24
CA ASP A 286 -9.29 13.75 -6.07
C ASP A 286 -10.22 12.53 -6.04
N ALA A 287 -10.74 12.10 -7.20
CA ALA A 287 -11.55 10.88 -7.31
C ALA A 287 -10.75 9.63 -6.94
N PHE A 288 -9.53 9.47 -7.45
CA PHE A 288 -8.64 8.38 -7.10
C PHE A 288 -8.34 8.35 -5.60
N VAL A 289 -8.05 9.50 -4.99
CA VAL A 289 -7.81 9.58 -3.54
C VAL A 289 -9.04 9.11 -2.75
N ARG A 290 -10.25 9.55 -3.10
CA ARG A 290 -11.48 9.05 -2.46
C ARG A 290 -11.63 7.55 -2.60
N GLN A 291 -11.43 7.03 -3.82
CA GLN A 291 -11.54 5.61 -4.14
C GLN A 291 -10.58 4.77 -3.29
N GLN A 292 -9.32 5.18 -3.18
CA GLN A 292 -8.34 4.48 -2.34
C GLN A 292 -8.65 4.60 -0.84
N SER A 293 -9.15 5.74 -0.38
CA SER A 293 -9.59 5.92 1.01
C SER A 293 -10.78 5.04 1.36
N THR A 294 -11.74 4.84 0.43
CA THR A 294 -12.83 3.88 0.61
C THR A 294 -12.29 2.46 0.83
N HIS A 295 -11.32 2.00 0.04
CA HIS A 295 -10.69 0.68 0.26
C HIS A 295 -10.06 0.55 1.64
N ALA A 296 -9.34 1.57 2.08
CA ALA A 296 -8.65 1.56 3.36
C ALA A 296 -9.63 1.57 4.54
N ALA A 297 -10.72 2.34 4.43
CA ALA A 297 -11.76 2.38 5.45
C ALA A 297 -12.46 1.02 5.65
N LEU A 298 -12.55 0.17 4.61
CA LEU A 298 -13.07 -1.20 4.77
C LEU A 298 -12.19 -2.08 5.68
N LEU A 299 -10.91 -1.71 5.89
CA LEU A 299 -10.02 -2.41 6.80
C LEU A 299 -10.17 -1.97 8.26
N ASP A 300 -10.86 -0.85 8.52
CA ASP A 300 -11.14 -0.39 9.88
C ASP A 300 -11.97 -1.44 10.64
N VAL A 301 -11.46 -1.87 11.79
CA VAL A 301 -12.12 -2.86 12.64
C VAL A 301 -13.49 -2.41 13.15
N ARG A 302 -13.75 -1.10 13.16
CA ARG A 302 -15.00 -0.46 13.60
C ARG A 302 -16.12 -0.51 12.55
N VAL A 303 -15.79 -0.78 11.29
CA VAL A 303 -16.78 -0.95 10.21
C VAL A 303 -17.26 -2.40 10.18
N ASP A 304 -18.57 -2.65 10.28
CA ASP A 304 -19.11 -4.00 10.05
C ASP A 304 -19.20 -4.29 8.55
N ILE A 305 -18.11 -4.81 7.98
CA ILE A 305 -18.08 -5.15 6.55
C ILE A 305 -18.97 -6.35 6.20
N ASP A 306 -19.39 -7.16 7.16
CA ASP A 306 -20.31 -8.25 6.85
C ASP A 306 -21.72 -7.70 6.65
N GLU A 307 -22.12 -6.72 7.46
CA GLU A 307 -23.37 -5.97 7.27
C GLU A 307 -23.35 -5.15 5.99
N VAL A 308 -22.30 -4.34 5.76
CA VAL A 308 -22.17 -3.48 4.57
C VAL A 308 -22.29 -4.28 3.27
N PHE A 309 -21.67 -5.47 3.21
CA PHE A 309 -21.72 -6.31 2.01
C PHE A 309 -22.94 -7.24 1.98
N ALA A 310 -23.71 -7.41 3.07
CA ALA A 310 -24.97 -8.15 3.05
C ALA A 310 -26.15 -7.27 2.63
N ASP A 311 -26.18 -6.03 3.08
CA ASP A 311 -27.24 -5.04 2.82
C ASP A 311 -27.07 -4.40 1.43
N PRO A 312 -28.03 -4.58 0.49
CA PRO A 312 -27.98 -3.97 -0.84
C PRO A 312 -27.88 -2.44 -0.82
N ASP A 313 -28.52 -1.77 0.13
CA ASP A 313 -28.53 -0.30 0.20
C ASP A 313 -27.18 0.22 0.69
N GLN A 314 -26.56 -0.47 1.64
CA GLN A 314 -25.19 -0.15 2.08
C GLN A 314 -24.15 -0.44 1.01
N ARG A 315 -24.29 -1.54 0.25
CA ARG A 315 -23.43 -1.80 -0.93
C ARG A 315 -23.54 -0.70 -1.97
N ALA A 316 -24.77 -0.28 -2.29
CA ALA A 316 -25.00 0.81 -3.24
C ALA A 316 -24.40 2.13 -2.72
N ALA A 317 -24.59 2.45 -1.44
CA ALA A 317 -23.99 3.62 -0.82
C ALA A 317 -22.45 3.56 -0.81
N LEU A 318 -21.86 2.38 -0.60
CA LEU A 318 -20.40 2.18 -0.66
C LEU A 318 -19.87 2.45 -2.07
N GLN A 319 -20.50 1.89 -3.10
CA GLN A 319 -20.13 2.12 -4.51
C GLN A 319 -20.32 3.58 -4.93
N ALA A 320 -21.37 4.24 -4.43
CA ALA A 320 -21.62 5.65 -4.66
C ALA A 320 -20.68 6.58 -3.87
N GLY A 321 -19.89 6.05 -2.93
CA GLY A 321 -19.04 6.84 -2.04
C GLY A 321 -19.82 7.69 -1.04
N THR A 322 -21.06 7.32 -0.73
CA THR A 322 -21.95 8.03 0.21
C THR A 322 -22.10 7.33 1.56
N LEU A 323 -21.57 6.10 1.69
CA LEU A 323 -21.56 5.39 2.97
C LEU A 323 -20.61 6.12 3.95
N PRO A 324 -21.09 6.50 5.15
CA PRO A 324 -20.23 7.09 6.17
C PRO A 324 -19.22 6.06 6.67
N LEU A 325 -17.94 6.43 6.67
CA LEU A 325 -16.81 5.56 6.98
C LEU A 325 -15.91 6.28 7.98
N GLN A 326 -15.73 5.70 9.17
CA GLN A 326 -15.17 6.42 10.33
C GLN A 326 -13.80 7.06 10.06
N LEU A 327 -12.85 6.33 9.47
CA LEU A 327 -11.53 6.89 9.14
C LEU A 327 -11.59 8.09 8.17
N ILE A 328 -12.60 8.14 7.30
CA ILE A 328 -12.81 9.28 6.40
C ILE A 328 -13.48 10.43 7.15
N GLU A 329 -14.50 10.15 7.95
CA GLU A 329 -15.23 11.17 8.73
C GLU A 329 -14.35 11.85 9.80
N GLU A 330 -13.44 11.08 10.41
CA GLU A 330 -12.47 11.57 11.40
C GLU A 330 -11.32 12.35 10.76
N GLY A 331 -11.19 12.32 9.42
CA GLY A 331 -10.14 13.00 8.68
C GLY A 331 -8.79 12.28 8.68
N GLU A 332 -8.73 11.05 9.18
CA GLU A 332 -7.53 10.19 9.12
C GLU A 332 -7.17 9.81 7.68
N LEU A 333 -8.19 9.59 6.84
CA LEU A 333 -8.03 9.30 5.42
C LEU A 333 -8.38 10.51 4.54
N PRO A 334 -7.50 10.91 3.60
CA PRO A 334 -7.75 12.05 2.73
C PRO A 334 -8.82 11.74 1.68
N THR A 335 -9.52 12.76 1.21
CA THR A 335 -10.53 12.67 0.13
C THR A 335 -10.20 13.57 -1.07
N THR A 336 -9.07 14.26 -1.00
CA THR A 336 -8.55 15.10 -2.09
C THR A 336 -7.04 14.96 -2.19
N TYR A 337 -6.51 15.27 -3.37
CA TYR A 337 -5.07 15.30 -3.62
C TYR A 337 -4.34 16.26 -2.68
N ASP A 338 -4.89 17.45 -2.40
CA ASP A 338 -4.23 18.38 -1.48
C ASP A 338 -4.21 17.85 -0.04
N GLN A 339 -5.30 17.23 0.42
CA GLN A 339 -5.31 16.56 1.72
C GLN A 339 -4.28 15.44 1.76
N LEU A 340 -4.20 14.59 0.73
CA LEU A 340 -3.18 13.54 0.63
C LEU A 340 -1.75 14.13 0.78
N ARG A 341 -1.45 15.22 0.06
CA ARG A 341 -0.14 15.88 0.15
C ARG A 341 0.08 16.53 1.52
N ALA A 342 -0.96 17.07 2.15
CA ALA A 342 -0.87 17.65 3.49
C ALA A 342 -0.61 16.57 4.56
N THR A 343 -1.35 15.45 4.52
CA THR A 343 -1.15 14.29 5.40
C THR A 343 0.27 13.75 5.28
N MET A 344 0.75 13.53 4.07
CA MET A 344 2.14 13.09 3.84
C MET A 344 3.15 14.06 4.49
N ARG A 345 2.99 15.38 4.32
CA ARG A 345 3.91 16.35 4.94
C ARG A 345 3.85 16.32 6.47
N ALA A 346 2.66 16.19 7.04
CA ALA A 346 2.45 16.20 8.48
C ALA A 346 3.19 15.07 9.20
N TRP A 347 3.33 13.91 8.56
CA TRP A 347 4.03 12.75 9.14
C TRP A 347 5.56 12.81 9.06
N THR A 348 6.15 13.85 8.46
CA THR A 348 7.61 13.93 8.28
C THR A 348 8.38 13.81 9.59
N ASP A 349 7.86 14.38 10.67
CA ASP A 349 8.50 14.37 12.00
C ASP A 349 8.34 13.04 12.74
N GLU A 350 7.45 12.15 12.27
CA GLU A 350 7.23 10.81 12.84
C GLU A 350 8.14 9.75 12.21
N LEU A 351 8.76 10.07 11.08
CA LEU A 351 9.58 9.13 10.32
C LEU A 351 10.86 8.80 11.07
N SER A 352 11.16 7.50 11.15
CA SER A 352 12.39 7.05 11.79
C SER A 352 12.89 5.75 11.19
N VAL A 353 14.20 5.52 11.33
CA VAL A 353 14.87 4.33 10.82
C VAL A 353 15.50 3.58 11.98
N SER A 354 14.81 2.54 12.46
CA SER A 354 15.37 1.58 13.42
C SER A 354 16.44 0.69 12.76
N ARG A 355 17.17 -0.11 13.54
CA ARG A 355 18.13 -1.10 13.00
C ARG A 355 17.44 -2.11 12.07
N LEU A 356 16.26 -2.57 12.47
CA LEU A 356 15.42 -3.45 11.67
C LEU A 356 15.04 -2.77 10.35
N THR A 357 14.54 -1.54 10.44
CA THR A 357 14.15 -0.73 9.28
C THR A 357 15.31 -0.57 8.29
N ARG A 358 16.50 -0.24 8.80
CA ARG A 358 17.71 -0.12 7.98
C ARG A 358 18.05 -1.41 7.24
N ALA A 359 17.96 -2.56 7.91
CA ALA A 359 18.24 -3.85 7.30
C ALA A 359 17.24 -4.20 6.18
N LEU A 360 15.95 -3.93 6.39
CA LEU A 360 14.89 -4.17 5.39
C LEU A 360 15.05 -3.26 4.17
N LEU A 361 15.33 -1.98 4.41
CA LEU A 361 15.59 -1.00 3.35
C LEU A 361 16.84 -1.39 2.55
N ASP A 362 17.94 -1.73 3.21
CA ASP A 362 19.18 -2.10 2.53
C ASP A 362 19.01 -3.38 1.71
N GLY A 363 18.29 -4.37 2.24
CA GLY A 363 17.94 -5.59 1.50
C GLY A 363 17.13 -5.29 0.23
N THR A 364 16.17 -4.38 0.33
CA THR A 364 15.32 -3.98 -0.80
C THR A 364 16.07 -3.10 -1.81
N VAL A 365 16.81 -2.09 -1.35
CA VAL A 365 17.54 -1.15 -2.20
C VAL A 365 18.70 -1.81 -2.93
N ARG A 366 19.40 -2.73 -2.26
CA ARG A 366 20.53 -3.46 -2.86
C ARG A 366 20.11 -4.74 -3.56
N LEU A 367 18.85 -5.16 -3.39
CA LEU A 367 18.31 -6.43 -3.86
C LEU A 367 19.17 -7.62 -3.42
N THR A 368 19.47 -7.69 -2.12
CA THR A 368 20.41 -8.68 -1.55
C THR A 368 20.01 -10.14 -1.75
N HIS A 369 18.76 -10.39 -2.13
CA HIS A 369 18.19 -11.74 -2.33
C HIS A 369 17.86 -12.04 -3.80
N VAL A 370 18.29 -11.19 -4.74
CA VAL A 370 18.07 -11.39 -6.16
C VAL A 370 19.42 -11.56 -6.84
N ASP A 371 19.60 -12.66 -7.57
CA ASP A 371 20.84 -12.98 -8.25
C ASP A 371 20.69 -12.94 -9.78
N GLY A 372 21.83 -12.88 -10.48
CA GLY A 372 21.89 -13.04 -11.93
C GLY A 372 21.23 -11.88 -12.71
N PRO A 373 20.74 -12.15 -13.94
CA PRO A 373 20.15 -11.11 -14.81
C PRO A 373 18.97 -10.36 -14.19
N ALA A 374 18.21 -11.03 -13.30
CA ALA A 374 17.09 -10.42 -12.58
C ALA A 374 17.55 -9.31 -11.63
N HIS A 375 18.76 -9.40 -11.08
CA HIS A 375 19.33 -8.36 -10.23
C HIS A 375 19.54 -7.06 -11.01
N THR A 376 20.16 -7.14 -12.19
CA THR A 376 20.42 -5.95 -13.03
C THR A 376 19.14 -5.23 -13.41
N VAL A 377 18.13 -5.97 -13.86
CA VAL A 377 16.82 -5.41 -14.21
C VAL A 377 16.16 -4.82 -12.96
N GLY A 378 16.11 -5.58 -11.87
CA GLY A 378 15.55 -5.11 -10.60
C GLY A 378 16.23 -3.84 -10.09
N ARG A 379 17.56 -3.73 -10.20
CA ARG A 379 18.32 -2.56 -9.77
C ARG A 379 17.91 -1.31 -10.54
N ALA A 380 17.64 -1.42 -11.84
CA ALA A 380 17.12 -0.29 -12.62
C ALA A 380 15.75 0.18 -12.08
N PHE A 381 14.84 -0.74 -11.78
CA PHE A 381 13.53 -0.42 -11.20
C PHE A 381 13.63 0.18 -9.79
N VAL A 382 14.54 -0.33 -8.95
CA VAL A 382 14.80 0.25 -7.62
C VAL A 382 15.34 1.66 -7.73
N LEU A 383 16.35 1.90 -8.59
CA LEU A 383 16.91 3.23 -8.77
C LEU A 383 15.90 4.22 -9.35
N ALA A 384 15.08 3.78 -10.31
CA ALA A 384 13.97 4.57 -10.83
C ALA A 384 12.94 4.90 -9.74
N THR A 385 12.68 3.97 -8.83
CA THR A 385 11.80 4.18 -7.67
C THR A 385 12.39 5.21 -6.70
N LEU A 386 13.68 5.09 -6.36
CA LEU A 386 14.37 6.03 -5.48
C LEU A 386 14.35 7.47 -6.01
N ALA A 387 14.39 7.64 -7.33
CA ALA A 387 14.26 8.95 -7.98
C ALA A 387 12.92 9.65 -7.69
N THR A 388 11.91 8.91 -7.20
CA THR A 388 10.56 9.42 -6.90
C THR A 388 10.27 9.56 -5.40
N ILE A 389 11.24 9.24 -4.55
CA ILE A 389 11.14 9.47 -3.11
C ILE A 389 11.35 10.96 -2.83
N PRO A 390 10.49 11.61 -2.01
CA PRO A 390 10.65 13.02 -1.65
C PRO A 390 12.04 13.30 -1.09
N ASP A 391 12.59 14.48 -1.42
CA ASP A 391 13.96 14.85 -1.04
C ASP A 391 14.19 14.78 0.47
N ASP A 392 13.22 15.25 1.25
CA ASP A 392 13.28 15.26 2.71
C ASP A 392 13.28 13.85 3.34
N TRP A 393 12.83 12.83 2.60
CA TRP A 393 12.71 11.45 3.08
C TRP A 393 13.78 10.53 2.49
N HIS A 394 14.42 10.96 1.40
CA HIS A 394 15.32 10.10 0.63
C HIS A 394 16.56 9.68 1.41
N GLU A 395 17.15 10.56 2.22
CA GLU A 395 18.29 10.21 3.08
C GLU A 395 17.93 9.13 4.13
N LEU A 396 16.66 9.05 4.54
CA LEU A 396 16.19 7.96 5.41
C LEU A 396 16.12 6.64 4.63
N VAL A 397 15.69 6.68 3.37
CA VAL A 397 15.47 5.49 2.54
C VAL A 397 16.79 4.93 1.99
N ALA A 398 17.62 5.77 1.37
CA ALA A 398 18.82 5.37 0.64
C ALA A 398 19.99 6.35 0.87
N PRO A 399 20.52 6.41 2.11
CA PRO A 399 21.59 7.36 2.44
C PRO A 399 22.81 7.17 1.53
N GLY A 400 23.31 8.28 0.98
CA GLY A 400 24.48 8.30 0.11
C GLY A 400 24.28 7.70 -1.29
N SER A 401 23.04 7.41 -1.70
CA SER A 401 22.77 7.02 -3.09
C SER A 401 22.91 8.21 -4.05
N ASN A 402 23.32 7.93 -5.29
CA ASN A 402 23.58 8.97 -6.26
C ASN A 402 22.31 9.39 -7.00
N ARG A 403 21.76 10.57 -6.66
CA ARG A 403 20.56 11.15 -7.27
C ARG A 403 20.62 11.30 -8.79
N LEU A 404 21.80 11.55 -9.37
CA LEU A 404 21.94 11.63 -10.83
C LEU A 404 21.72 10.25 -11.46
N VAL A 405 22.31 9.20 -10.88
CA VAL A 405 22.13 7.81 -11.33
C VAL A 405 20.67 7.38 -11.22
N GLU A 406 19.99 7.75 -10.13
CA GLU A 406 18.56 7.47 -9.94
C GLU A 406 17.69 8.14 -11.01
N ARG A 407 17.93 9.43 -11.32
CA ARG A 407 17.19 10.13 -12.38
C ARG A 407 17.43 9.52 -13.75
N LEU A 408 18.68 9.19 -14.07
CA LEU A 408 19.01 8.49 -15.31
C LEU A 408 18.34 7.12 -15.39
N ALA A 409 18.30 6.38 -14.29
CA ALA A 409 17.57 5.12 -14.21
C ALA A 409 16.07 5.32 -14.45
N ALA A 410 15.46 6.36 -13.85
CA ALA A 410 14.06 6.71 -14.06
C ALA A 410 13.74 7.05 -15.52
N GLU A 411 14.62 7.76 -16.23
CA GLU A 411 14.45 7.99 -17.67
C GLU A 411 14.61 6.68 -18.46
N SER A 412 15.61 5.86 -18.13
CA SER A 412 15.90 4.62 -18.85
C SER A 412 14.82 3.54 -18.68
N VAL A 413 14.15 3.49 -17.52
CA VAL A 413 13.11 2.50 -17.19
C VAL A 413 11.83 2.70 -18.01
N GLN A 414 11.64 3.87 -18.63
CA GLN A 414 10.53 4.09 -19.57
C GLN A 414 10.56 3.11 -20.75
N VAL A 415 11.73 2.80 -21.29
CA VAL A 415 11.86 1.89 -22.44
C VAL A 415 11.42 0.45 -22.11
N PRO A 416 11.94 -0.21 -21.06
CA PRO A 416 11.46 -1.55 -20.70
C PRO A 416 10.00 -1.54 -20.25
N LEU A 417 9.48 -0.47 -19.63
CA LEU A 417 8.05 -0.36 -19.32
C LEU A 417 7.18 -0.23 -20.58
N ALA A 418 7.57 0.61 -21.53
CA ALA A 418 6.90 0.73 -22.82
C ALA A 418 6.91 -0.61 -23.57
N THR A 419 8.05 -1.30 -23.56
CA THR A 419 8.20 -2.63 -24.16
C THR A 419 7.29 -3.64 -23.47
N LEU A 420 7.29 -3.67 -22.14
CA LEU A 420 6.42 -4.55 -21.36
C LEU A 420 4.94 -4.29 -21.66
N HIS A 421 4.55 -3.01 -21.73
CA HIS A 421 3.20 -2.61 -22.09
C HIS A 421 2.85 -3.01 -23.54
N ALA A 422 3.75 -2.83 -24.50
CA ALA A 422 3.55 -3.27 -25.88
C ALA A 422 3.44 -4.81 -26.02
N LEU A 423 4.13 -5.56 -25.14
CA LEU A 423 4.11 -7.02 -25.17
C LEU A 423 2.86 -7.59 -24.48
N ILE A 424 2.54 -7.11 -23.28
CA ILE A 424 1.46 -7.65 -22.44
C ILE A 424 0.12 -6.99 -22.78
N GLY A 425 0.14 -5.73 -23.22
CA GLY A 425 -1.02 -4.86 -23.30
C GLY A 425 -1.52 -4.53 -21.89
N GLU A 426 -2.82 -4.68 -21.70
CA GLU A 426 -3.46 -4.62 -20.39
C GLU A 426 -2.98 -5.74 -19.45
N LEU A 427 -2.80 -5.42 -18.16
CA LEU A 427 -2.43 -6.42 -17.15
C LEU A 427 -3.46 -7.56 -17.07
N PRO A 428 -3.04 -8.82 -16.83
CA PRO A 428 -3.95 -9.96 -16.73
C PRO A 428 -5.12 -9.75 -15.74
N SER A 429 -4.87 -9.06 -14.62
CA SER A 429 -5.90 -8.74 -13.63
C SER A 429 -6.95 -7.77 -14.16
N ALA A 430 -6.52 -6.72 -14.86
CA ALA A 430 -7.43 -5.74 -15.44
C ALA A 430 -8.25 -6.35 -16.58
N ARG A 431 -7.63 -7.22 -17.40
CA ARG A 431 -8.34 -8.00 -18.43
C ARG A 431 -9.38 -8.95 -17.82
N ALA A 432 -9.04 -9.68 -16.75
CA ALA A 432 -9.98 -10.54 -16.05
C ALA A 432 -11.16 -9.75 -15.49
N ALA A 433 -10.89 -8.59 -14.90
CA ALA A 433 -11.92 -7.69 -14.38
C ALA A 433 -12.84 -7.15 -15.48
N ARG A 434 -12.30 -6.72 -16.63
CA ARG A 434 -13.08 -6.27 -17.79
C ARG A 434 -13.92 -7.39 -18.39
N ALA A 435 -13.35 -8.59 -18.52
CA ALA A 435 -14.06 -9.76 -19.00
C ALA A 435 -15.26 -10.07 -18.12
N ARG A 436 -15.06 -10.11 -16.78
CA ARG A 436 -16.15 -10.28 -15.81
C ARG A 436 -17.23 -9.20 -15.97
N ALA A 437 -16.86 -7.92 -15.97
CA ALA A 437 -17.81 -6.81 -16.04
C ALA A 437 -18.63 -6.81 -17.34
N ALA A 438 -18.07 -7.31 -18.45
CA ALA A 438 -18.77 -7.41 -19.73
C ALA A 438 -19.82 -8.55 -19.79
N GLN A 439 -19.81 -9.51 -18.87
CA GLN A 439 -20.69 -10.70 -18.92
C GLN A 439 -22.19 -10.37 -18.76
N VAL A 440 -22.58 -9.19 -18.27
CA VAL A 440 -24.00 -8.76 -18.23
C VAL A 440 -24.59 -8.61 -19.64
N CYS A 441 -23.78 -8.23 -20.64
CA CYS A 441 -24.28 -7.99 -21.98
C CYS A 441 -24.70 -9.27 -22.74
N ALA A 442 -24.26 -10.45 -22.31
CA ALA A 442 -24.50 -11.71 -23.03
C ALA A 442 -25.70 -12.52 -22.51
N THR A 443 -26.27 -12.17 -21.36
CA THR A 443 -27.37 -12.92 -20.72
C THR A 443 -28.74 -12.26 -20.87
N ALA A 444 -28.81 -11.12 -21.57
CA ALA A 444 -30.04 -10.36 -21.85
C ALA A 444 -30.57 -10.48 -23.30
N THR A 445 -29.99 -11.37 -24.10
CA THR A 445 -30.44 -11.78 -25.45
C THR A 445 -30.74 -13.26 -25.46
#